data_AF-M4B8C4-F1
#
_entry.id   AF-M4B8C4-F1
#
_cell.length_a   1.000
_cell.length_b   1.000
_cell.length_c   1.000
_cell.angle_alpha   90.00
_cell.angle_beta   90.00
_cell.angle_gamma   90.00
#
_symmetry.space_group_name_H-M   'P 1'
#
loop_
_entity.id
_entity.type
_entity.pdbx_description
1 polymer ?
#
loop_
_entity_poly.entity_id
_entity_poly.type
_entity_poly.pdbx_seq_one_letter_code
_entity_poly.pdbx_strand_id
1 'polypeptide(L)'
;MQWLISKETRTWMQHYLRQNAQSILNKRALRACFAIFIQKLQDRLDKEVFAHTKLRNLENVADEVIAAVYSNSYFRSRRHQVRQILSAQDVVGWAAFVAQMRETYISVSACARAPCSIARCKERRNCDSSHGLPNLIERSWNTEWILDVDEVCWQPSQQAIKTGNDYCGNSDTFTIHGDNDTTTNNDEDLPSVCTIFQLISQILRLELDLDIRSSTLHLRSTLGITGPLDCMRLVLDGKERTFSQFPNGVASAVNTGAHGDYIGEMRVEGSDRLVTYLQLFNWSLSGNDSSYNVRMRIECWRSCRLCISGDILATTLRGTLTDAEVAFFEEMPLWRKQEAVHRAHEAYGLKENLSTGPWKELGKFRLSYMKL
;
A
#
# COMPACT_ATOMS: atom_id res chain seq x y z
N MET A 1 17.10 -6.74 -1.55
CA MET A 1 15.84 -6.50 -0.82
C MET A 1 15.72 -7.26 0.51
N GLN A 2 16.20 -8.51 0.64
CA GLN A 2 16.01 -9.30 1.88
C GLN A 2 16.62 -8.65 3.14
N TRP A 3 17.77 -7.98 3.02
CA TRP A 3 18.42 -7.31 4.16
C TRP A 3 17.57 -6.20 4.78
N LEU A 4 16.97 -5.32 3.95
CA LEU A 4 16.17 -4.19 4.42
C LEU A 4 14.94 -4.65 5.22
N ILE A 5 14.42 -5.82 4.89
CA ILE A 5 13.21 -6.43 5.47
C ILE A 5 13.59 -7.43 6.59
N SER A 6 14.88 -7.60 6.87
CA SER A 6 15.34 -8.42 7.97
C SER A 6 14.77 -7.91 9.30
N LYS A 7 14.57 -8.82 10.25
CA LYS A 7 14.03 -8.46 11.57
C LYS A 7 14.95 -7.44 12.26
N GLU A 8 16.26 -7.63 12.17
CA GLU A 8 17.25 -6.76 12.79
C GLU A 8 17.24 -5.35 12.19
N THR A 9 17.25 -5.23 10.86
CA THR A 9 17.21 -3.92 10.18
C THR A 9 15.92 -3.18 10.51
N ARG A 10 14.77 -3.88 10.50
CA ARG A 10 13.48 -3.30 10.90
C ARG A 10 13.49 -2.83 12.35
N THR A 11 13.91 -3.66 13.30
CA THR A 11 13.93 -3.28 14.72
C THR A 11 14.79 -2.03 14.98
N TRP A 12 15.94 -1.93 14.30
CA TRP A 12 16.77 -0.73 14.37
C TRP A 12 16.06 0.51 13.79
N MET A 13 15.45 0.40 12.60
CA MET A 13 14.70 1.52 12.00
C MET A 13 13.59 2.00 12.93
N GLN A 14 12.82 1.07 13.50
CA GLN A 14 11.73 1.36 14.44
C GLN A 14 12.24 2.11 15.67
N HIS A 15 13.33 1.62 16.25
CA HIS A 15 13.95 2.25 17.41
C HIS A 15 14.42 3.67 17.09
N TYR A 16 15.08 3.86 15.95
CA TYR A 16 15.55 5.15 15.49
C TYR A 16 14.40 6.15 15.32
N LEU A 17 13.34 5.77 14.61
CA LEU A 17 12.19 6.64 14.36
C LEU A 17 11.50 7.05 15.67
N ARG A 18 11.32 6.10 16.60
CA ARG A 18 10.69 6.38 17.91
C ARG A 18 11.52 7.31 18.77
N GLN A 19 12.82 7.10 18.85
CA GLN A 19 13.72 7.96 19.63
C GLN A 19 13.74 9.40 19.13
N ASN A 20 13.62 9.59 17.82
CA ASN A 20 13.73 10.90 17.19
C ASN A 20 12.37 11.51 16.83
N ALA A 21 11.24 10.85 17.16
CA ALA A 21 9.90 11.28 16.75
C ALA A 21 9.61 12.75 17.09
N GLN A 22 10.10 13.25 18.23
CA GLN A 22 9.94 14.65 18.64
C GLN A 22 10.59 15.67 17.70
N SER A 23 11.60 15.28 16.92
CA SER A 23 12.25 16.15 15.95
C SER A 23 11.28 16.68 14.88
N ILE A 24 10.11 16.05 14.68
CA ILE A 24 9.06 16.54 13.79
C ILE A 24 8.60 17.97 14.13
N LEU A 25 8.69 18.36 15.41
CA LEU A 25 8.27 19.68 15.89
C LEU A 25 9.24 20.80 15.48
N ASN A 26 10.45 20.47 15.00
CA ASN A 26 11.46 21.43 14.59
C ASN A 26 12.06 21.04 13.23
N LYS A 27 11.76 21.82 12.19
CA LYS A 27 12.21 21.55 10.81
C LYS A 27 13.73 21.40 10.65
N ARG A 28 14.53 22.15 11.42
CA ARG A 28 16.01 22.02 11.37
C ARG A 28 16.47 20.72 12.02
N ALA A 29 15.90 20.38 13.17
CA ALA A 29 16.19 19.12 13.86
C ALA A 29 15.77 17.91 13.02
N LEU A 30 14.62 17.97 12.35
CA LEU A 30 14.13 16.91 11.46
C LEU A 30 15.06 16.67 10.27
N ARG A 31 15.56 17.75 9.63
CA ARG A 31 16.53 17.65 8.54
C ARG A 31 17.85 17.03 8.99
N ALA A 32 18.37 17.47 10.14
CA ALA A 32 19.58 16.89 10.72
C ALA A 32 19.38 15.40 11.08
N CYS A 33 18.23 15.07 11.66
CA CYS A 33 17.85 13.69 11.95
C CYS A 33 17.81 12.83 10.68
N PHE A 34 17.20 13.32 9.60
CA PHE A 34 17.17 12.59 8.34
C PHE A 34 18.58 12.36 7.75
N ALA A 35 19.46 13.36 7.77
CA ALA A 35 20.84 13.19 7.33
C ALA A 35 21.57 12.10 8.13
N ILE A 36 21.41 12.09 9.46
CA ILE A 36 21.97 11.06 10.34
C ILE A 36 21.35 9.68 10.04
N PHE A 37 20.05 9.63 9.75
CA PHE A 37 19.37 8.38 9.38
C PHE A 37 19.97 7.77 8.11
N ILE A 38 20.14 8.57 7.06
CA ILE A 38 20.74 8.13 5.80
C ILE A 38 22.19 7.67 6.01
N GLN A 39 23.00 8.44 6.74
CA GLN A 39 24.38 8.03 7.05
C GLN A 39 24.43 6.69 7.77
N LYS A 40 23.65 6.52 8.84
CA LYS A 40 23.61 5.26 9.58
C LYS A 40 23.08 4.10 8.74
N LEU A 41 22.10 4.36 7.87
CA LEU A 41 21.57 3.35 6.96
C LEU A 41 22.64 2.89 5.97
N GLN A 42 23.40 3.83 5.40
CA GLN A 42 24.54 3.55 4.53
C GLN A 42 25.62 2.76 5.28
N ASP A 43 26.06 3.21 6.46
CA ASP A 43 27.11 2.52 7.24
C ASP A 43 26.73 1.06 7.53
N ARG A 44 25.45 0.82 7.86
CA ARG A 44 24.94 -0.54 8.09
C ARG A 44 24.86 -1.35 6.80
N LEU A 45 24.40 -0.75 5.70
CA LEU A 45 24.36 -1.43 4.40
C LEU A 45 25.76 -1.84 3.94
N ASP A 46 26.73 -0.94 4.08
CA ASP A 46 28.13 -1.18 3.74
C ASP A 46 28.70 -2.31 4.61
N LYS A 47 28.49 -2.27 5.92
CA LYS A 47 29.02 -3.28 6.85
C LYS A 47 28.36 -4.65 6.72
N GLU A 48 27.04 -4.68 6.61
CA GLU A 48 26.26 -5.93 6.70
C GLU A 48 26.09 -6.60 5.34
N VAL A 49 26.01 -5.82 4.25
CA VAL A 49 25.82 -6.35 2.90
C VAL A 49 27.10 -6.24 2.08
N PHE A 50 27.59 -5.02 1.84
CA PHE A 50 28.62 -4.83 0.82
C PHE A 50 30.02 -5.25 1.24
N ALA A 51 30.36 -5.27 2.53
CA ALA A 51 31.65 -5.75 3.04
C ALA A 51 31.96 -7.19 2.59
N HIS A 52 30.91 -7.99 2.34
CA HIS A 52 31.00 -9.38 1.86
C HIS A 52 30.97 -9.49 0.33
N THR A 53 30.92 -8.37 -0.39
CA THR A 53 30.87 -8.30 -1.85
C THR A 53 32.16 -7.71 -2.41
N LYS A 54 32.41 -7.91 -3.71
CA LYS A 54 33.56 -7.32 -4.41
C LYS A 54 33.54 -5.79 -4.42
N LEU A 55 32.34 -5.19 -4.34
CA LEU A 55 32.15 -3.73 -4.40
C LEU A 55 32.42 -3.05 -3.06
N ARG A 56 32.38 -3.76 -1.93
CA ARG A 56 32.73 -3.31 -0.56
C ARG A 56 31.85 -2.22 0.06
N ASN A 57 31.38 -1.23 -0.71
CA ASN A 57 30.53 -0.14 -0.22
C ASN A 57 29.56 0.36 -1.31
N LEU A 58 28.59 1.17 -0.90
CA LEU A 58 27.55 1.73 -1.77
C LEU A 58 28.10 2.69 -2.83
N GLU A 59 29.18 3.42 -2.53
CA GLU A 59 29.81 4.36 -3.47
C GLU A 59 30.35 3.63 -4.70
N ASN A 60 31.11 2.55 -4.50
CA ASN A 60 31.61 1.71 -5.59
C ASN A 60 30.47 1.04 -6.37
N VAL A 61 29.36 0.69 -5.71
CA VAL A 61 28.18 0.14 -6.39
C VAL A 61 27.55 1.20 -7.29
N ALA A 62 27.41 2.44 -6.81
CA ALA A 62 26.87 3.53 -7.59
C ALA A 62 27.76 3.84 -8.81
N ASP A 63 29.07 3.89 -8.62
CA ASP A 63 30.04 4.11 -9.70
C ASP A 63 29.99 2.99 -10.75
N GLU A 64 29.93 1.72 -10.33
CA GLU A 64 29.82 0.59 -11.26
C GLU A 64 28.50 0.62 -12.04
N VAL A 65 27.39 0.98 -11.39
CA VAL A 65 26.08 1.12 -12.07
C VAL A 65 26.13 2.26 -13.07
N ILE A 66 26.69 3.41 -12.71
CA ILE A 66 26.85 4.55 -13.61
C ILE A 66 27.76 4.14 -14.79
N ALA A 67 28.91 3.53 -14.51
CA ALA A 67 29.85 3.08 -15.52
C ALA A 67 29.19 2.07 -16.50
N ALA A 68 28.43 1.10 -15.99
CA ALA A 68 27.71 0.13 -16.80
C ALA A 68 26.65 0.79 -17.71
N VAL A 69 25.87 1.74 -17.17
CA VAL A 69 24.82 2.45 -17.93
C VAL A 69 25.41 3.33 -19.04
N TYR A 70 26.59 3.93 -18.82
CA TYR A 70 27.23 4.79 -19.80
C TYR A 70 28.14 4.04 -20.79
N SER A 71 28.68 2.88 -20.40
CA SER A 71 29.57 2.07 -21.25
C SER A 71 28.82 1.14 -22.19
N ASN A 72 27.64 0.63 -21.79
CA ASN A 72 26.85 -0.26 -22.62
C ASN A 72 25.80 0.52 -23.44
N SER A 73 25.72 0.25 -24.75
CA SER A 73 24.71 0.83 -25.65
C SER A 73 23.29 0.41 -25.30
N TYR A 74 23.11 -0.78 -24.73
CA TYR A 74 21.81 -1.33 -24.31
C TYR A 74 21.08 -0.42 -23.30
N PHE A 75 21.82 0.20 -22.37
CA PHE A 75 21.23 1.06 -21.33
C PHE A 75 21.12 2.54 -21.75
N ARG A 76 21.31 2.86 -23.03
CA ARG A 76 21.27 4.25 -23.52
C ARG A 76 19.94 4.94 -23.19
N SER A 77 18.84 4.19 -23.27
CA SER A 77 17.50 4.67 -22.90
C SER A 77 17.40 5.04 -21.41
N ARG A 78 18.11 4.38 -20.50
CA ARG A 78 18.05 4.62 -19.03
C ARG A 78 18.96 5.75 -18.54
N ARG A 79 19.85 6.29 -19.40
CA ARG A 79 20.80 7.37 -19.02
C ARG A 79 20.12 8.65 -18.52
N HIS A 80 18.95 8.99 -19.06
CA HIS A 80 18.20 10.17 -18.59
C HIS A 80 17.72 10.00 -17.15
N GLN A 81 17.25 8.80 -16.78
CA GLN A 81 16.79 8.48 -15.41
C GLN A 81 17.96 8.57 -14.43
N VAL A 82 19.13 8.02 -14.78
CA VAL A 82 20.34 8.12 -13.96
C VAL A 82 20.75 9.59 -13.77
N ARG A 83 20.73 10.41 -14.83
CA ARG A 83 21.02 11.86 -14.71
C ARG A 83 20.02 12.55 -13.80
N GLN A 84 18.73 12.26 -13.94
CA GLN A 84 17.69 12.83 -13.09
C GLN A 84 17.97 12.50 -11.62
N ILE A 85 18.27 11.25 -11.28
CA ILE A 85 18.61 10.85 -9.90
C ILE A 85 19.84 11.60 -9.37
N LEU A 86 20.90 11.70 -10.18
CA LEU A 86 22.14 12.38 -9.77
C LEU A 86 22.00 13.91 -9.70
N SER A 87 21.10 14.48 -10.51
CA SER A 87 20.83 15.92 -10.58
C SER A 87 19.70 16.37 -9.66
N ALA A 88 18.98 15.44 -9.02
CA ALA A 88 17.81 15.73 -8.22
C ALA A 88 18.20 16.67 -7.07
N GLN A 89 17.57 17.85 -7.06
CA GLN A 89 17.71 18.83 -5.96
C GLN A 89 16.88 18.42 -4.73
N ASP A 90 15.97 17.46 -4.88
CA ASP A 90 15.17 16.92 -3.79
C ASP A 90 15.83 15.67 -3.19
N VAL A 91 15.74 15.52 -1.87
CA VAL A 91 16.38 14.40 -1.20
C VAL A 91 15.46 13.19 -1.27
N VAL A 92 15.86 12.20 -2.08
CA VAL A 92 15.11 10.96 -2.27
C VAL A 92 14.72 10.35 -0.93
N GLY A 93 13.41 10.10 -0.74
CA GLY A 93 12.87 9.52 0.48
C GLY A 93 12.62 10.50 1.63
N TRP A 94 12.89 11.81 1.47
CA TRP A 94 12.58 12.83 2.48
C TRP A 94 11.08 12.86 2.82
N ALA A 95 10.20 12.98 1.82
CA ALA A 95 8.76 13.00 2.02
C ALA A 95 8.26 11.74 2.75
N ALA A 96 8.77 10.57 2.34
CA ALA A 96 8.46 9.29 2.98
C ALA A 96 8.93 9.23 4.45
N PHE A 97 10.15 9.72 4.73
CA PHE A 97 10.69 9.79 6.08
C PHE A 97 9.89 10.74 6.97
N VAL A 98 9.55 11.94 6.46
CA VAL A 98 8.73 12.92 7.20
C VAL A 98 7.35 12.36 7.50
N ALA A 99 6.70 11.74 6.50
CA ALA A 99 5.41 11.09 6.69
C ALA A 99 5.48 10.01 7.78
N GLN A 100 6.51 9.16 7.74
CA GLN A 100 6.69 8.12 8.76
C GLN A 100 7.01 8.67 10.15
N MET A 101 7.82 9.72 10.25
CA MET A 101 8.15 10.38 11.51
C MET A 101 6.92 11.04 12.14
N ARG A 102 6.06 11.64 11.31
CA ARG A 102 4.79 12.23 11.75
C ARG A 102 3.88 11.17 12.36
N GLU A 103 3.66 10.06 11.66
CA GLU A 103 2.84 8.97 12.17
C GLU A 103 3.44 8.38 13.46
N THR A 104 4.76 8.16 13.49
CA THR A 104 5.44 7.67 14.70
C THR A 104 5.24 8.63 15.87
N TYR A 105 5.34 9.94 15.65
CA TYR A 105 5.09 10.94 16.68
C TYR A 105 3.64 10.95 17.16
N ILE A 106 2.66 10.85 16.24
CA ILE A 106 1.24 10.77 16.60
C ILE A 106 1.00 9.52 17.44
N SER A 107 1.49 8.36 17.01
CA SER A 107 1.34 7.09 17.73
C SER A 107 1.96 7.13 19.13
N VAL A 108 3.20 7.61 19.26
CA VAL A 108 3.88 7.75 20.56
C VAL A 108 3.16 8.77 21.46
N SER A 109 2.67 9.87 20.91
CA SER A 109 2.00 10.93 21.68
C SER A 109 0.58 10.57 22.09
N ALA A 110 -0.15 9.85 21.23
CA ALA A 110 -1.49 9.33 21.51
C ALA A 110 -1.46 8.22 22.57
N CYS A 111 -0.41 7.39 22.59
CA CYS A 111 -0.20 6.35 23.62
C CYS A 111 -0.08 6.93 25.03
N ALA A 112 0.24 8.22 25.21
CA ALA A 112 0.27 8.85 26.53
C ALA A 112 -1.14 9.18 27.08
N ARG A 113 -2.20 9.14 26.27
CA ARG A 113 -3.57 9.53 26.67
C ARG A 113 -4.72 8.67 26.13
N ALA A 114 -4.49 7.66 25.28
CA ALA A 114 -5.55 6.81 24.74
C ALA A 114 -5.22 5.30 24.82
N PRO A 115 -6.22 4.43 25.09
CA PRO A 115 -6.02 3.00 25.26
C PRO A 115 -5.80 2.32 23.90
N CYS A 116 -4.54 2.13 23.50
CA CYS A 116 -4.22 1.20 22.41
C CYS A 116 -4.44 -0.24 22.90
N SER A 117 -5.65 -0.77 22.68
CA SER A 117 -6.05 -2.18 22.92
C SER A 117 -5.09 -3.20 22.29
N ILE A 118 -4.41 -2.81 21.21
CA ILE A 118 -3.47 -3.66 20.46
C ILE A 118 -2.10 -3.77 21.17
N ALA A 119 -1.67 -2.73 21.90
CA ALA A 119 -0.48 -2.79 22.75
C ALA A 119 -0.75 -3.57 24.05
N ARG A 120 -1.97 -3.45 24.58
CA ARG A 120 -2.37 -4.06 25.87
C ARG A 120 -2.47 -5.58 25.81
N CYS A 121 -2.69 -6.16 24.62
CA CYS A 121 -2.77 -7.62 24.45
C CYS A 121 -1.43 -8.35 24.61
N LYS A 122 -0.27 -7.67 24.55
CA LYS A 122 1.03 -8.32 24.80
C LYS A 122 1.54 -8.22 26.23
N GLU A 123 1.10 -7.23 27.03
CA GLU A 123 1.70 -6.99 28.36
C GLU A 123 0.84 -7.31 29.58
N ARG A 124 -0.43 -7.74 29.46
CA ARG A 124 -1.16 -8.31 30.61
C ARG A 124 -2.08 -9.47 30.22
N ARG A 125 -1.52 -10.69 30.24
CA ARG A 125 -2.24 -11.84 30.83
C ARG A 125 -2.38 -11.55 32.33
N ASN A 126 -3.38 -10.75 32.67
CA ASN A 126 -4.06 -10.64 33.97
C ASN A 126 -5.10 -9.53 33.81
N CYS A 127 -6.22 -9.90 33.17
CA CYS A 127 -7.42 -9.08 33.11
C CYS A 127 -8.11 -9.10 34.47
N ASP A 128 -7.90 -8.05 35.26
CA ASP A 128 -8.88 -7.56 36.23
C ASP A 128 -8.73 -6.04 36.32
N SER A 129 -9.47 -5.32 35.47
CA SER A 129 -9.99 -3.96 35.74
C SER A 129 -10.78 -3.39 34.55
N SER A 130 -12.11 -3.37 34.74
CA SER A 130 -13.02 -2.26 34.43
C SER A 130 -13.31 -1.82 32.98
N HIS A 131 -13.32 -2.72 32.00
CA HIS A 131 -14.16 -2.54 30.81
C HIS A 131 -15.01 -3.80 30.60
N GLY A 132 -16.33 -3.63 30.51
CA GLY A 132 -17.30 -4.73 30.45
C GLY A 132 -16.93 -5.77 29.40
N LEU A 133 -17.21 -7.04 29.70
CA LEU A 133 -16.99 -8.22 28.85
C LEU A 133 -17.12 -7.87 27.35
N PRO A 134 -16.09 -8.11 26.51
CA PRO A 134 -16.18 -7.90 25.07
C PRO A 134 -17.35 -8.70 24.52
N ASN A 135 -18.15 -8.09 23.64
CA ASN A 135 -19.29 -8.75 23.01
C ASN A 135 -18.80 -10.02 22.28
N LEU A 136 -19.61 -11.09 22.26
CA LEU A 136 -19.27 -12.36 21.58
C LEU A 136 -18.85 -12.14 20.12
N ILE A 137 -19.42 -11.12 19.47
CA ILE A 137 -19.07 -10.72 18.11
C ILE A 137 -17.64 -10.18 18.05
N GLU A 138 -17.26 -9.24 18.93
CA GLU A 138 -15.88 -8.69 18.97
C GLU A 138 -14.86 -9.80 19.25
N ARG A 139 -15.15 -10.74 20.16
CA ARG A 139 -14.28 -11.91 20.41
C ARG A 139 -14.09 -12.81 19.18
N SER A 140 -15.10 -12.84 18.30
CA SER A 140 -15.04 -13.65 17.09
C SER A 140 -14.13 -13.03 16.04
N TRP A 141 -14.10 -11.69 15.94
CA TRP A 141 -13.28 -10.91 15.01
C TRP A 141 -11.86 -10.64 15.53
N ASN A 142 -11.72 -10.31 16.81
CA ASN A 142 -10.49 -9.71 17.36
C ASN A 142 -9.47 -10.79 17.70
N THR A 143 -8.54 -11.03 16.78
CA THR A 143 -7.56 -12.13 16.85
C THR A 143 -6.55 -12.04 15.69
N GLU A 144 -5.62 -12.99 15.66
CA GLU A 144 -4.74 -13.22 14.52
C GLU A 144 -5.39 -14.19 13.52
N TRP A 145 -5.28 -13.85 12.24
CA TRP A 145 -5.87 -14.53 11.10
C TRP A 145 -4.76 -14.93 10.13
N ILE A 146 -4.80 -16.18 9.66
CA ILE A 146 -3.89 -16.69 8.62
C ILE A 146 -4.67 -16.96 7.34
N LEU A 147 -4.14 -16.50 6.22
CA LEU A 147 -4.75 -16.71 4.91
C LEU A 147 -4.71 -18.19 4.55
N ASP A 148 -5.87 -18.74 4.21
CA ASP A 148 -6.00 -20.06 3.59
C ASP A 148 -5.74 -19.90 2.08
N VAL A 149 -4.51 -20.25 1.67
CA VAL A 149 -4.02 -20.06 0.30
C VAL A 149 -4.80 -20.91 -0.70
N ASP A 150 -5.32 -22.07 -0.26
CA ASP A 150 -6.05 -23.00 -1.14
C ASP A 150 -7.45 -22.48 -1.48
N GLU A 151 -7.99 -21.57 -0.68
CA GLU A 151 -9.31 -20.98 -0.86
C GLU A 151 -9.27 -19.56 -1.46
N VAL A 152 -8.09 -19.04 -1.77
CA VAL A 152 -7.93 -17.75 -2.46
C VAL A 152 -8.40 -17.90 -3.90
N CYS A 153 -9.29 -17.00 -4.35
CA CYS A 153 -9.70 -16.95 -5.74
C CYS A 153 -9.60 -15.55 -6.33
N TRP A 154 -9.16 -15.50 -7.60
CA TRP A 154 -9.21 -14.32 -8.45
C TRP A 154 -9.92 -14.70 -9.75
N GLN A 155 -10.92 -13.92 -10.13
CA GLN A 155 -11.71 -14.10 -11.35
C GLN A 155 -11.58 -12.81 -12.18
N PRO A 156 -10.67 -12.77 -13.17
CA PRO A 156 -10.55 -11.61 -14.05
C PRO A 156 -11.83 -11.44 -14.88
N SER A 157 -12.23 -10.20 -15.14
CA SER A 157 -13.41 -9.93 -15.95
C SER A 157 -13.14 -10.33 -17.43
N GLN A 158 -14.13 -10.96 -18.08
CA GLN A 158 -14.00 -11.44 -19.48
C GLN A 158 -13.70 -10.30 -20.48
N GLN A 159 -13.95 -9.04 -20.11
CA GLN A 159 -13.67 -7.85 -20.92
C GLN A 159 -12.29 -7.23 -20.66
N ALA A 160 -11.57 -7.63 -19.60
CA ALA A 160 -10.17 -7.23 -19.37
C ALA A 160 -9.21 -8.05 -20.25
N ILE A 161 -9.59 -9.28 -20.59
CA ILE A 161 -8.82 -10.16 -21.49
C ILE A 161 -8.86 -9.68 -22.94
N LYS A 162 -9.93 -8.99 -23.35
CA LYS A 162 -10.10 -8.49 -24.74
C LYS A 162 -9.28 -7.23 -25.07
N THR A 163 -8.66 -6.59 -24.08
CA THR A 163 -7.77 -5.44 -24.31
C THR A 163 -6.30 -5.84 -24.52
N GLY A 164 -5.98 -7.14 -24.53
CA GLY A 164 -4.71 -7.69 -25.00
C GLY A 164 -4.97 -8.77 -26.04
N ASN A 165 -4.50 -8.56 -27.27
CA ASN A 165 -4.60 -9.44 -28.44
C ASN A 165 -5.96 -9.49 -29.16
N ASP A 166 -6.22 -8.50 -30.01
CA ASP A 166 -6.70 -8.82 -31.35
C ASP A 166 -5.49 -9.29 -32.18
N TYR A 167 -5.19 -10.58 -32.09
CA TYR A 167 -4.69 -11.47 -33.15
C TYR A 167 -4.67 -12.88 -32.55
N CYS A 168 -5.76 -13.64 -32.73
CA CYS A 168 -5.74 -15.09 -32.58
C CYS A 168 -5.44 -15.71 -33.94
N GLY A 169 -4.41 -16.57 -33.99
CA GLY A 169 -4.11 -17.39 -35.14
C GLY A 169 -3.09 -18.49 -34.83
N ASN A 170 -3.60 -19.61 -34.31
CA ASN A 170 -3.10 -21.00 -34.38
C ASN A 170 -1.68 -21.39 -33.93
N SER A 171 -1.67 -22.38 -33.03
CA SER A 171 -0.74 -23.50 -32.80
C SER A 171 0.77 -23.34 -33.03
N ASP A 172 1.49 -23.70 -31.96
CA ASP A 172 2.75 -24.44 -31.95
C ASP A 172 4.02 -23.82 -32.53
N THR A 173 5.13 -24.19 -31.89
CA THR A 173 6.54 -23.93 -32.23
C THR A 173 7.14 -22.56 -31.88
N PHE A 174 7.77 -22.57 -30.71
CA PHE A 174 8.95 -21.79 -30.33
C PHE A 174 9.96 -21.72 -31.48
N THR A 175 10.18 -20.54 -32.07
CA THR A 175 11.35 -20.26 -32.91
C THR A 175 11.84 -18.83 -32.71
N ILE A 176 13.10 -18.70 -32.33
CA ILE A 176 13.84 -17.45 -32.14
C ILE A 176 14.42 -17.02 -33.49
N HIS A 177 13.91 -15.95 -34.08
CA HIS A 177 14.54 -15.03 -35.07
C HIS A 177 13.76 -13.70 -34.91
N GLY A 178 14.32 -12.54 -34.62
CA GLY A 178 15.56 -11.95 -35.12
C GLY A 178 15.24 -11.02 -36.31
N ASP A 179 14.53 -9.90 -36.10
CA ASP A 179 14.99 -8.53 -36.44
C ASP A 179 13.89 -7.45 -36.40
N ASN A 180 14.30 -6.30 -35.86
CA ASN A 180 13.98 -4.89 -36.17
C ASN A 180 12.60 -4.25 -35.92
N ASP A 181 12.68 -3.23 -35.05
CA ASP A 181 11.95 -1.96 -35.04
C ASP A 181 10.43 -1.98 -34.96
N THR A 182 9.92 -1.91 -33.73
CA THR A 182 9.11 -0.76 -33.27
C THR A 182 8.95 -0.82 -31.76
N THR A 183 9.54 0.14 -31.08
CA THR A 183 9.49 0.37 -29.65
C THR A 183 8.09 0.71 -29.17
N THR A 184 7.36 -0.27 -28.65
CA THR A 184 6.34 -0.05 -27.60
C THR A 184 6.88 -0.69 -26.32
N ASN A 185 7.54 0.14 -25.52
CA ASN A 185 7.98 -0.20 -24.17
C ASN A 185 6.73 -0.42 -23.29
N ASN A 186 6.17 -1.62 -23.32
CA ASN A 186 5.12 -2.08 -22.41
C ASN A 186 5.66 -3.08 -21.35
N ASP A 187 6.98 -3.18 -21.21
CA ASP A 187 7.64 -3.94 -20.14
C ASP A 187 7.69 -3.16 -18.80
N GLU A 188 7.18 -1.93 -18.76
CA GLU A 188 6.95 -1.21 -17.50
C GLU A 188 5.57 -1.65 -16.96
N ASP A 189 5.58 -2.41 -15.86
CA ASP A 189 4.49 -2.58 -14.86
C ASP A 189 4.20 -4.02 -14.41
N LEU A 190 5.02 -5.02 -14.78
CA LEU A 190 4.94 -6.30 -14.08
C LEU A 190 5.65 -6.18 -12.72
N PRO A 191 4.93 -6.33 -11.58
CA PRO A 191 5.56 -6.27 -10.28
C PRO A 191 6.60 -7.38 -10.19
N SER A 192 7.82 -7.03 -9.74
CA SER A 192 8.86 -8.04 -9.57
C SER A 192 8.37 -9.16 -8.65
N VAL A 193 8.83 -10.39 -8.87
CA VAL A 193 8.51 -11.54 -8.01
C VAL A 193 8.78 -11.23 -6.54
N CYS A 194 9.86 -10.48 -6.25
CA CYS A 194 10.18 -10.00 -4.91
C CYS A 194 9.10 -9.07 -4.32
N THR A 195 8.55 -8.15 -5.12
CA THR A 195 7.45 -7.26 -4.73
C THR A 195 6.19 -8.07 -4.43
N ILE A 196 5.87 -9.05 -5.28
CA ILE A 196 4.72 -9.94 -5.07
C ILE A 196 4.87 -10.70 -3.75
N PHE A 197 6.03 -11.31 -3.49
CA PHE A 197 6.27 -12.01 -2.22
C PHE A 197 6.16 -11.09 -1.00
N GLN A 198 6.60 -9.84 -1.12
CA GLN A 198 6.44 -8.85 -0.04
C GLN A 198 4.97 -8.52 0.21
N LEU A 199 4.20 -8.28 -0.83
CA LEU A 199 2.75 -8.02 -0.72
C LEU A 199 2.03 -9.23 -0.11
N ILE A 200 2.33 -10.44 -0.59
CA ILE A 200 1.78 -11.69 -0.03
C ILE A 200 2.14 -11.82 1.45
N SER A 201 3.39 -11.56 1.82
CA SER A 201 3.82 -11.64 3.23
C SER A 201 3.05 -10.66 4.13
N GLN A 202 2.63 -9.52 3.59
CA GLN A 202 1.89 -8.52 4.36
C GLN A 202 0.42 -8.93 4.58
N ILE A 203 -0.18 -9.66 3.63
CA ILE A 203 -1.57 -10.14 3.72
C ILE A 203 -1.71 -11.54 4.33
N LEU A 204 -0.65 -12.36 4.32
CA LEU A 204 -0.70 -13.76 4.78
C LEU A 204 -1.16 -13.89 6.23
N ARG A 205 -0.75 -12.94 7.09
CA ARG A 205 -1.04 -12.95 8.52
C ARG A 205 -1.43 -11.56 9.01
N LEU A 206 -2.69 -11.43 9.38
CA LEU A 206 -3.32 -10.19 9.79
C LEU A 206 -3.81 -10.31 11.24
N GLU A 207 -3.60 -9.29 12.04
CA GLU A 207 -4.30 -9.11 13.30
C GLU A 207 -5.41 -8.08 13.08
N LEU A 208 -6.60 -8.42 13.58
CA LEU A 208 -7.77 -7.53 13.56
C LEU A 208 -8.19 -7.19 14.98
N ASP A 209 -8.61 -5.95 15.17
CA ASP A 209 -9.28 -5.49 16.39
C ASP A 209 -10.46 -4.57 16.01
N LEU A 210 -11.67 -5.10 16.15
CA LEU A 210 -12.93 -4.43 15.88
C LEU A 210 -13.53 -3.92 17.18
N ASP A 211 -13.84 -2.62 17.23
CA ASP A 211 -14.63 -1.99 18.28
C ASP A 211 -15.96 -1.54 17.68
N ILE A 212 -17.03 -2.24 18.09
CA ILE A 212 -18.39 -1.99 17.57
C ILE A 212 -18.92 -0.65 18.08
N ARG A 213 -18.54 -0.21 19.29
CA ARG A 213 -19.10 1.00 19.90
C ARG A 213 -18.55 2.26 19.24
N SER A 214 -17.27 2.25 18.91
CA SER A 214 -16.64 3.36 18.19
C SER A 214 -16.75 3.22 16.67
N SER A 215 -17.33 2.13 16.19
CA SER A 215 -17.34 1.73 14.77
C SER A 215 -15.93 1.79 14.19
N THR A 216 -14.94 1.21 14.87
CA THR A 216 -13.55 1.22 14.38
C THR A 216 -13.01 -0.16 14.12
N LEU A 217 -12.24 -0.30 13.06
CA LEU A 217 -11.49 -1.49 12.71
C LEU A 217 -10.02 -1.15 12.66
N HIS A 218 -9.23 -1.87 13.44
CA HIS A 218 -7.79 -1.82 13.37
C HIS A 218 -7.28 -3.07 12.69
N LEU A 219 -6.34 -2.87 11.77
CA LEU A 219 -5.75 -3.92 10.96
C LEU A 219 -4.23 -3.80 11.00
N ARG A 220 -3.55 -4.88 11.37
CA ARG A 220 -2.10 -4.94 11.47
C ARG A 220 -1.55 -6.15 10.74
N SER A 221 -0.52 -5.94 9.92
CA SER A 221 0.28 -7.03 9.38
C SER A 221 1.30 -7.48 10.43
N THR A 222 1.36 -8.77 10.71
CA THR A 222 2.34 -9.32 11.66
C THR A 222 3.79 -9.17 11.19
N LEU A 223 4.01 -8.95 9.89
CA LEU A 223 5.31 -8.75 9.26
C LEU A 223 5.58 -7.29 8.87
N GLY A 224 4.87 -6.33 9.48
CA GLY A 224 5.04 -4.90 9.23
C GLY A 224 6.44 -4.32 9.48
N ILE A 225 6.65 -3.10 9.00
CA ILE A 225 7.96 -2.42 8.97
C ILE A 225 8.15 -1.53 10.21
N THR A 226 7.08 -0.96 10.77
CA THR A 226 7.18 0.20 11.69
C THR A 226 6.92 -0.12 13.16
N GLY A 227 6.43 -1.33 13.48
CA GLY A 227 6.46 -1.90 14.82
C GLY A 227 5.08 -2.41 15.27
N PRO A 228 4.96 -2.88 16.53
CA PRO A 228 3.69 -3.44 17.05
C PRO A 228 2.60 -2.40 17.33
N LEU A 229 2.95 -1.10 17.36
CA LEU A 229 2.02 -0.01 17.66
C LEU A 229 1.45 0.63 16.39
N ASP A 230 1.99 0.29 15.23
CA ASP A 230 1.60 0.86 13.95
C ASP A 230 0.59 -0.06 13.29
N CYS A 231 -0.62 0.46 13.08
CA CYS A 231 -1.73 -0.30 12.52
C CYS A 231 -2.60 0.63 11.67
N MET A 232 -3.21 0.06 10.64
CA MET A 232 -4.24 0.77 9.87
C MET A 232 -5.47 0.91 10.75
N ARG A 233 -5.92 2.14 10.98
CA ARG A 233 -7.16 2.44 11.71
C ARG A 233 -8.22 2.96 10.76
N LEU A 234 -9.36 2.29 10.74
CA LEU A 234 -10.51 2.62 9.92
C LEU A 234 -11.72 2.92 10.80
N VAL A 235 -12.51 3.92 10.41
CA VAL A 235 -13.79 4.25 11.02
C VAL A 235 -14.89 3.83 10.03
N LEU A 236 -15.87 3.09 10.54
CA LEU A 236 -16.86 2.34 9.78
C LEU A 236 -18.26 2.97 9.89
N ASP A 237 -18.37 4.28 9.69
CA ASP A 237 -19.59 5.07 9.86
C ASP A 237 -20.27 5.48 8.54
N GLY A 238 -19.84 4.91 7.42
CA GLY A 238 -20.38 5.17 6.08
C GLY A 238 -19.94 6.49 5.46
N LYS A 239 -19.04 7.25 6.10
CA LYS A 239 -18.57 8.55 5.62
C LYS A 239 -17.24 8.44 4.88
N GLU A 240 -16.98 9.44 4.03
CA GLU A 240 -15.70 9.63 3.36
C GLU A 240 -14.60 9.96 4.38
N ARG A 241 -13.50 9.21 4.33
CA ARG A 241 -12.39 9.33 5.27
C ARG A 241 -11.07 9.05 4.58
N THR A 242 -9.99 9.44 5.25
CA THR A 242 -8.62 9.13 4.83
C THR A 242 -7.91 8.37 5.94
N PHE A 243 -7.32 7.21 5.65
CA PHE A 243 -6.48 6.48 6.59
C PHE A 243 -5.04 6.98 6.49
N SER A 244 -4.32 7.03 7.62
CA SER A 244 -2.96 7.58 7.68
C SER A 244 -1.86 6.52 7.58
N GLN A 245 -2.18 5.25 7.86
CA GLN A 245 -1.22 4.14 7.84
C GLN A 245 -1.82 2.91 7.13
N PHE A 246 -0.98 2.21 6.37
CA PHE A 246 -1.26 0.87 5.87
C PHE A 246 -1.11 -0.20 6.97
N PRO A 247 -1.59 -1.44 6.76
CA PRO A 247 -1.47 -2.51 7.75
C PRO A 247 -0.03 -2.85 8.16
N ASN A 248 0.93 -2.63 7.27
CA ASN A 248 2.36 -2.79 7.56
C ASN A 248 2.96 -1.61 8.37
N GLY A 249 2.12 -0.62 8.68
CA GLY A 249 2.38 0.58 9.45
C GLY A 249 3.15 1.68 8.71
N VAL A 250 3.32 1.53 7.40
CA VAL A 250 3.84 2.59 6.52
C VAL A 250 2.79 3.68 6.35
N ALA A 251 3.20 4.94 6.40
CA ALA A 251 2.29 6.06 6.19
C ALA A 251 1.68 6.05 4.76
N SER A 252 0.39 6.32 4.64
CA SER A 252 -0.32 6.39 3.34
C SER A 252 0.13 7.59 2.50
N ALA A 253 0.52 8.69 3.18
CA ALA A 253 1.00 9.92 2.57
C ALA A 253 2.40 9.82 1.92
N VAL A 254 3.02 8.62 1.89
CA VAL A 254 4.33 8.40 1.25
C VAL A 254 4.28 8.68 -0.26
N ASN A 255 3.09 8.65 -0.89
CA ASN A 255 2.92 8.83 -2.34
C ASN A 255 1.87 9.92 -2.66
N THR A 256 2.24 11.20 -2.48
CA THR A 256 1.51 12.40 -2.95
C THR A 256 -0.01 12.41 -2.70
N GLY A 257 -0.47 11.81 -1.60
CA GLY A 257 -1.90 11.68 -1.27
C GLY A 257 -2.73 10.82 -2.23
N ALA A 258 -2.10 10.03 -3.11
CA ALA A 258 -2.77 9.13 -4.06
C ALA A 258 -3.44 7.93 -3.38
N HIS A 259 -3.04 7.62 -2.15
CA HIS A 259 -3.61 6.56 -1.31
C HIS A 259 -4.22 7.16 -0.06
N GLY A 260 -5.13 6.42 0.56
CA GLY A 260 -5.67 6.76 1.88
C GLY A 260 -7.17 6.95 1.88
N ASP A 261 -7.77 7.33 0.77
CA ASP A 261 -9.21 7.59 0.71
C ASP A 261 -10.02 6.30 0.80
N TYR A 262 -11.03 6.31 1.65
CA TYR A 262 -11.92 5.18 1.85
C TYR A 262 -13.32 5.58 2.32
N ILE A 263 -14.25 4.65 2.15
CA ILE A 263 -15.56 4.64 2.79
C ILE A 263 -15.71 3.29 3.49
N GLY A 264 -15.82 3.31 4.81
CA GLY A 264 -16.02 2.13 5.63
C GLY A 264 -17.39 2.15 6.26
N GLU A 265 -18.09 1.02 6.28
CA GLU A 265 -19.41 0.92 6.90
C GLU A 265 -19.58 -0.43 7.60
N MET A 266 -20.11 -0.41 8.82
CA MET A 266 -20.48 -1.60 9.55
C MET A 266 -22.00 -1.78 9.53
N ARG A 267 -22.46 -2.95 9.09
CA ARG A 267 -23.88 -3.30 9.04
C ARG A 267 -24.12 -4.63 9.73
N VAL A 268 -25.33 -4.77 10.29
CA VAL A 268 -25.84 -6.06 10.75
C VAL A 268 -26.84 -6.53 9.71
N GLU A 269 -26.57 -7.69 9.09
CA GLU A 269 -27.39 -8.27 8.02
C GLU A 269 -28.05 -9.57 8.51
N GLY A 270 -29.30 -9.80 8.11
CA GLY A 270 -30.02 -11.05 8.39
C GLY A 270 -30.07 -11.41 9.89
N SER A 271 -29.68 -12.64 10.22
CA SER A 271 -29.69 -13.24 11.57
C SER A 271 -28.57 -12.70 12.48
N ASP A 272 -28.52 -11.38 12.71
CA ASP A 272 -27.52 -10.69 13.55
C ASP A 272 -26.06 -10.84 13.07
N ARG A 273 -25.87 -11.01 11.76
CA ARG A 273 -24.54 -11.17 11.20
C ARG A 273 -23.88 -9.82 10.98
N LEU A 274 -22.78 -9.56 11.68
CA LEU A 274 -21.97 -8.37 11.44
C LEU A 274 -21.19 -8.49 10.13
N VAL A 275 -21.30 -7.47 9.28
CA VAL A 275 -20.60 -7.36 8.00
C VAL A 275 -19.97 -5.97 7.91
N THR A 276 -18.71 -5.93 7.50
CA THR A 276 -17.99 -4.68 7.24
C THR A 276 -17.83 -4.50 5.74
N TYR A 277 -18.31 -3.38 5.22
CA TYR A 277 -18.08 -2.93 3.86
C TYR A 277 -16.94 -1.91 3.86
N LEU A 278 -16.00 -2.07 2.94
CA LEU A 278 -14.86 -1.18 2.80
C LEU A 278 -14.61 -0.89 1.33
N GLN A 279 -14.66 0.38 0.96
CA GLN A 279 -14.26 0.85 -0.37
C GLN A 279 -12.95 1.61 -0.22
N LEU A 280 -11.89 1.20 -0.91
CA LEU A 280 -10.60 1.86 -0.93
C LEU A 280 -10.34 2.47 -2.31
N PHE A 281 -9.85 3.70 -2.34
CA PHE A 281 -9.50 4.39 -3.56
C PHE A 281 -7.98 4.53 -3.68
N ASN A 282 -7.47 4.24 -4.87
CA ASN A 282 -6.09 4.48 -5.27
C ASN A 282 -6.11 5.32 -6.53
N TRP A 283 -5.53 6.51 -6.46
CA TRP A 283 -5.64 7.51 -7.51
C TRP A 283 -4.39 7.54 -8.37
N SER A 284 -4.57 7.48 -9.69
CA SER A 284 -3.49 7.83 -10.61
C SER A 284 -3.40 9.34 -10.73
N LEU A 285 -2.21 9.88 -10.48
CA LEU A 285 -1.86 11.27 -10.79
C LEU A 285 -1.15 11.38 -12.15
N SER A 286 -0.81 10.26 -12.78
CA SER A 286 -0.23 10.25 -14.11
C SER A 286 -1.35 10.31 -15.15
N GLY A 287 -1.12 11.04 -16.24
CA GLY A 287 -2.08 11.13 -17.35
C GLY A 287 -2.33 9.81 -18.08
N ASN A 288 -1.48 8.80 -17.87
CA ASN A 288 -1.49 7.57 -18.65
C ASN A 288 -2.02 6.34 -17.88
N ASP A 289 -2.22 6.45 -16.57
CA ASP A 289 -2.68 5.32 -15.76
C ASP A 289 -4.13 5.50 -15.27
N SER A 290 -4.74 4.37 -14.94
CA SER A 290 -6.10 4.32 -14.37
C SER A 290 -6.05 4.52 -12.85
N SER A 291 -7.09 5.16 -12.31
CA SER A 291 -7.37 5.09 -10.88
C SER A 291 -8.14 3.81 -10.56
N TYR A 292 -8.03 3.31 -9.33
CA TYR A 292 -8.62 2.06 -8.89
C TYR A 292 -9.55 2.28 -7.69
N ASN A 293 -10.63 1.50 -7.67
CA ASN A 293 -11.55 1.40 -6.55
C ASN A 293 -11.70 -0.08 -6.17
N VAL A 294 -11.31 -0.42 -4.95
CA VAL A 294 -11.40 -1.78 -4.40
C VAL A 294 -12.56 -1.81 -3.43
N ARG A 295 -13.59 -2.59 -3.74
CA ARG A 295 -14.76 -2.76 -2.87
C ARG A 295 -14.71 -4.11 -2.21
N MET A 296 -14.77 -4.11 -0.89
CA MET A 296 -14.66 -5.29 -0.04
C MET A 296 -15.89 -5.44 0.83
N ARG A 297 -16.31 -6.69 0.98
CA ARG A 297 -17.24 -7.17 1.97
C ARG A 297 -16.50 -8.16 2.87
N ILE A 298 -16.40 -7.82 4.14
CA ILE A 298 -15.66 -8.55 5.16
C ILE A 298 -16.66 -9.12 6.14
N GLU A 299 -16.54 -10.42 6.43
CA GLU A 299 -17.47 -11.10 7.31
C GLU A 299 -16.77 -12.23 8.09
N CYS A 300 -17.15 -12.40 9.35
CA CYS A 300 -16.71 -13.53 10.16
C CYS A 300 -17.79 -14.61 10.18
N TRP A 301 -17.44 -15.83 9.79
CA TRP A 301 -18.30 -17.01 9.79
C TRP A 301 -18.00 -17.88 11.00
N ARG A 302 -19.02 -18.11 11.83
CA ARG A 302 -18.99 -19.05 12.98
C ARG A 302 -17.79 -18.86 13.92
N SER A 303 -17.25 -17.66 14.00
CA SER A 303 -16.10 -17.30 14.85
C SER A 303 -14.77 -18.01 14.54
N CYS A 304 -14.68 -18.72 13.42
CA CYS A 304 -13.50 -19.50 13.05
C CYS A 304 -12.91 -19.12 11.69
N ARG A 305 -13.67 -18.39 10.87
CA ARG A 305 -13.28 -18.07 9.51
C ARG A 305 -13.64 -16.66 9.12
N LEU A 306 -12.66 -15.87 8.70
CA LEU A 306 -12.86 -14.52 8.18
C LEU A 306 -12.82 -14.58 6.66
N CYS A 307 -13.87 -14.11 6.00
CA CYS A 307 -13.98 -14.07 4.55
C CYS A 307 -13.97 -12.62 4.08
N ILE A 308 -13.11 -12.31 3.12
CA ILE A 308 -13.06 -11.02 2.44
C ILE A 308 -13.36 -11.28 0.97
N SER A 309 -14.48 -10.78 0.48
CA SER A 309 -14.88 -10.90 -0.93
C SER A 309 -15.11 -9.54 -1.53
N GLY A 310 -14.82 -9.36 -2.82
CA GLY A 310 -14.91 -8.05 -3.41
C GLY A 310 -14.65 -8.02 -4.91
N ASP A 311 -14.59 -6.81 -5.43
CA ASP A 311 -14.18 -6.52 -6.80
C ASP A 311 -13.20 -5.35 -6.86
N ILE A 312 -12.46 -5.32 -7.96
CA ILE A 312 -11.54 -4.24 -8.30
C ILE A 312 -12.08 -3.57 -9.53
N LEU A 313 -12.29 -2.27 -9.43
CA LEU A 313 -12.70 -1.42 -10.54
C LEU A 313 -11.54 -0.52 -10.94
N ALA A 314 -11.43 -0.22 -12.22
CA ALA A 314 -10.53 0.79 -12.76
C ALA A 314 -11.33 1.88 -13.48
N THR A 315 -10.80 3.10 -13.53
CA THR A 315 -11.40 4.15 -14.36
C THR A 315 -11.39 3.74 -15.83
N THR A 316 -12.51 3.97 -16.52
CA THR A 316 -12.63 3.66 -17.96
C THR A 316 -11.70 4.51 -18.82
N LEU A 317 -11.40 5.72 -18.36
CA LEU A 317 -10.42 6.62 -18.96
C LEU A 317 -9.15 6.66 -18.12
N ARG A 318 -8.02 6.80 -18.82
CA ARG A 318 -6.72 7.13 -18.23
C ARG A 318 -6.59 8.65 -18.12
N GLY A 319 -5.89 9.13 -17.10
CA GLY A 319 -5.67 10.57 -16.93
C GLY A 319 -6.96 11.36 -16.67
N THR A 320 -7.77 10.92 -15.71
CA THR A 320 -9.07 11.54 -15.39
C THR A 320 -8.96 12.92 -14.73
N LEU A 321 -7.78 13.30 -14.25
CA LEU A 321 -7.52 14.54 -13.53
C LEU A 321 -6.83 15.55 -14.44
N THR A 322 -7.26 16.80 -14.39
CA THR A 322 -6.59 17.92 -15.07
C THR A 322 -5.33 18.34 -14.32
N ASP A 323 -4.38 18.99 -15.00
CA ASP A 323 -3.14 19.50 -14.37
C ASP A 323 -3.43 20.43 -13.17
N ALA A 324 -4.50 21.22 -13.26
CA ALA A 324 -4.95 22.09 -12.18
C ALA A 324 -5.49 21.29 -10.97
N GLU A 325 -6.20 20.19 -11.20
CA GLU A 325 -6.70 19.31 -10.14
C GLU A 325 -5.58 18.49 -9.50
N VAL A 326 -4.57 18.09 -10.29
CA VAL A 326 -3.37 17.42 -9.78
C VAL A 326 -2.60 18.33 -8.81
N ALA A 327 -2.52 19.63 -9.09
CA ALA A 327 -1.80 20.59 -8.25
C ALA A 327 -2.37 20.72 -6.81
N PHE A 328 -3.67 20.50 -6.62
CA PHE A 328 -4.35 20.58 -5.31
C PHE A 328 -4.93 19.23 -4.87
N PHE A 329 -4.44 18.13 -5.44
CA PHE A 329 -5.03 16.81 -5.27
C PHE A 329 -5.09 16.34 -3.80
N GLU A 330 -4.04 16.64 -3.03
CA GLU A 330 -3.93 16.24 -1.62
C GLU A 330 -5.00 16.89 -0.74
N GLU A 331 -5.46 18.09 -1.11
CA GLU A 331 -6.45 18.87 -0.36
C GLU A 331 -7.88 18.60 -0.84
N MET A 332 -8.02 17.91 -1.98
CA MET A 332 -9.32 17.64 -2.58
C MET A 332 -10.07 16.56 -1.79
N PRO A 333 -11.35 16.80 -1.41
CA PRO A 333 -12.16 15.78 -0.75
C PRO A 333 -12.52 14.65 -1.72
N LEU A 334 -12.80 13.46 -1.18
CA LEU A 334 -13.07 12.24 -1.96
C LEU A 334 -14.24 12.43 -2.95
N TRP A 335 -15.37 13.02 -2.54
CA TRP A 335 -16.47 13.29 -3.47
C TRP A 335 -16.06 14.12 -4.69
N ARG A 336 -15.16 15.11 -4.54
CA ARG A 336 -14.66 15.90 -5.68
C ARG A 336 -13.74 15.09 -6.59
N LYS A 337 -12.90 14.22 -6.01
CA LYS A 337 -12.07 13.29 -6.80
C LYS A 337 -12.96 12.36 -7.64
N GLN A 338 -14.04 11.86 -7.06
CA GLN A 338 -15.02 11.05 -7.78
C GLN A 338 -15.75 11.87 -8.85
N GLU A 339 -16.18 13.10 -8.53
CA GLU A 339 -16.84 13.99 -9.49
C GLU A 339 -15.94 14.29 -10.71
N ALA A 340 -14.63 14.49 -10.50
CA ALA A 340 -13.68 14.69 -11.59
C ALA A 340 -13.64 13.48 -12.53
N VAL A 341 -13.62 12.25 -11.99
CA VAL A 341 -13.71 11.02 -12.81
C VAL A 341 -15.03 10.95 -13.58
N HIS A 342 -16.15 11.25 -12.92
CA HIS A 342 -17.46 11.27 -13.57
C HIS A 342 -17.51 12.30 -14.71
N ARG A 343 -17.03 13.51 -14.48
CA ARG A 343 -16.97 14.59 -15.47
C ARG A 343 -16.10 14.22 -16.67
N ALA A 344 -14.93 13.64 -16.41
CA ALA A 344 -14.04 13.16 -17.48
C ALA A 344 -14.72 12.09 -18.33
N HIS A 345 -15.42 11.16 -17.69
CA HIS A 345 -16.20 10.13 -18.37
C HIS A 345 -17.33 10.71 -19.23
N GLU A 346 -18.13 11.63 -18.69
CA GLU A 346 -19.23 12.27 -19.42
C GLU A 346 -18.73 13.04 -20.65
N ALA A 347 -17.66 13.82 -20.50
CA ALA A 347 -17.06 14.58 -21.60
C ALA A 347 -16.57 13.67 -22.75
N TYR A 348 -16.16 12.44 -22.44
CA TYR A 348 -15.73 11.45 -23.43
C TYR A 348 -16.90 10.62 -23.99
N GLY A 349 -17.87 10.24 -23.15
CA GLY A 349 -19.08 9.51 -23.55
C GLY A 349 -20.00 10.30 -24.49
N LEU A 350 -19.90 11.63 -24.48
CA LEU A 350 -20.50 12.51 -25.50
C LEU A 350 -19.86 12.37 -26.89
N LYS A 351 -18.62 11.83 -26.98
CA LYS A 351 -17.88 11.63 -28.23
C LYS A 351 -17.95 10.19 -28.74
N GLU A 352 -17.97 9.22 -27.84
CA GLU A 352 -18.08 7.79 -28.15
C GLU A 352 -19.26 7.20 -27.37
N ASN A 353 -20.23 6.59 -28.05
CA ASN A 353 -21.46 6.00 -27.47
C ASN A 353 -21.16 4.83 -26.49
N LEU A 354 -20.51 5.11 -25.37
CA LEU A 354 -20.12 4.16 -24.34
C LEU A 354 -21.29 3.94 -23.38
N SER A 355 -21.74 2.69 -23.26
CA SER A 355 -22.83 2.31 -22.36
C SER A 355 -22.36 1.95 -20.93
N THR A 356 -21.06 2.05 -20.65
CA THR A 356 -20.46 1.69 -19.37
C THR A 356 -20.29 2.91 -18.48
N GLY A 357 -20.37 2.74 -17.15
CA GLY A 357 -20.12 3.83 -16.20
C GLY A 357 -18.63 4.24 -16.14
N PRO A 358 -18.29 5.25 -15.31
CA PRO A 358 -16.90 5.75 -15.17
C PRO A 358 -15.91 4.73 -14.60
N TRP A 359 -16.42 3.65 -14.01
CA TRP A 359 -15.65 2.57 -13.43
C TRP A 359 -15.96 1.26 -14.14
N LYS A 360 -14.92 0.54 -14.58
CA LYS A 360 -14.99 -0.76 -15.22
C LYS A 360 -14.45 -1.84 -14.29
N GLU A 361 -15.18 -2.95 -14.17
CA GLU A 361 -14.74 -4.11 -13.38
C GLU A 361 -13.54 -4.80 -14.04
N LEU A 362 -12.43 -4.92 -13.30
CA LEU A 362 -11.24 -5.68 -13.70
C LEU A 362 -11.33 -7.14 -13.27
N GLY A 363 -11.99 -7.41 -12.15
CA GLY A 363 -12.20 -8.76 -11.66
C GLY A 363 -12.69 -8.80 -10.23
N LYS A 364 -13.00 -10.02 -9.80
CA LYS A 364 -13.53 -10.33 -8.46
C LYS A 364 -12.55 -11.18 -7.70
N PHE A 365 -12.51 -11.00 -6.39
CA PHE A 365 -11.65 -11.77 -5.51
C PHE A 365 -12.40 -12.31 -4.29
N ARG A 366 -11.84 -13.37 -3.74
CA ARG A 366 -12.20 -13.90 -2.44
C ARG A 366 -10.93 -14.34 -1.72
N LEU A 367 -10.79 -13.89 -0.48
CA LEU A 367 -9.77 -14.29 0.46
C LEU A 367 -10.45 -14.94 1.65
N SER A 368 -9.91 -16.05 2.10
CA SER A 368 -10.41 -16.80 3.25
C SER A 368 -9.30 -16.89 4.28
N TYR A 369 -9.63 -16.63 5.54
CA TYR A 369 -8.66 -16.69 6.62
C TYR A 369 -9.17 -17.58 7.74
N MET A 370 -8.25 -18.34 8.31
CA MET A 370 -8.46 -19.20 9.47
C MET A 370 -7.96 -18.51 10.73
N LYS A 371 -8.67 -18.72 11.83
CA LYS A 371 -8.28 -18.19 13.15
C LYS A 371 -7.08 -18.96 13.70
N LEU A 372 -6.08 -18.25 14.22
CA LEU A 372 -4.88 -18.83 14.84
C LEU A 372 -5.04 -19.12 16.34
#